data_AF-A0A972MEY8-F1
#
_entry.id   AF-A0A972MEY8-F1
#
_cell.length_a   1.000
_cell.length_b   1.000
_cell.length_c   1.000
_cell.angle_alpha   90.00
_cell.angle_beta   90.00
_cell.angle_gamma   90.00
#
_symmetry.space_group_name_H-M   'P 1'
#
loop_
_entity.id
_entity.type
_entity.pdbx_description
1 polymer ?
#
loop_
_entity_poly.entity_id
_entity_poly.type
_entity_poly.pdbx_seq_one_letter_code
_entity_poly.pdbx_strand_id
1 'polypeptide(L)'
;MILLKYYKTIIVLIIVLLLSLLPIDTTPKVKLYNIQHLDKFVHFFMYFFLTVTSLTDIKKNQKEKNTKLILLDLFSIILLSGIIELIQENYILTRSGSWFDFLANITGVVIGTLMFFRKTIFAEPRLNH
;
A
#
# COMPACT_ATOMS: atom_id res chain seq x y z
N MET A 1 -20.22 -7.68 -10.98
CA MET A 1 -19.64 -7.87 -9.63
C MET A 1 -18.68 -6.73 -9.34
N ILE A 2 -19.01 -5.81 -8.40
CA ILE A 2 -18.26 -4.56 -8.14
C ILE A 2 -16.77 -4.83 -7.87
N LEU A 3 -16.45 -5.94 -7.21
CA LEU A 3 -15.08 -6.35 -6.89
C LEU A 3 -14.19 -6.62 -8.13
N LEU A 4 -14.76 -7.13 -9.22
CA LEU A 4 -14.00 -7.37 -10.46
C LEU A 4 -13.48 -6.07 -11.08
N LYS A 5 -14.06 -4.92 -10.74
CA LYS A 5 -13.59 -3.62 -11.23
C LYS A 5 -12.31 -3.15 -10.54
N TYR A 6 -12.02 -3.67 -9.35
CA TYR A 6 -10.87 -3.31 -8.50
C TYR A 6 -9.89 -4.47 -8.34
N TYR A 7 -9.89 -5.42 -9.30
CA TYR A 7 -9.11 -6.66 -9.20
C TYR A 7 -7.60 -6.40 -9.03
N LYS A 8 -7.07 -5.31 -9.61
CA LYS A 8 -5.64 -4.98 -9.48
C LYS A 8 -5.31 -4.61 -8.05
N THR A 9 -6.13 -3.74 -7.45
CA THR A 9 -6.02 -3.37 -6.04
C THR A 9 -6.15 -4.59 -5.14
N ILE A 10 -7.10 -5.49 -5.43
CA ILE A 10 -7.29 -6.73 -4.66
C ILE A 10 -6.06 -7.65 -4.76
N ILE A 11 -5.49 -7.83 -5.96
CA ILE A 11 -4.28 -8.65 -6.13
C ILE A 11 -3.11 -8.06 -5.35
N VAL A 12 -2.86 -6.74 -5.46
CA VAL A 12 -1.77 -6.08 -4.74
C VAL A 12 -2.00 -6.17 -3.23
N LEU A 13 -3.23 -5.97 -2.76
CA LEU A 13 -3.59 -6.11 -1.35
C LEU A 13 -3.31 -7.52 -0.82
N ILE A 14 -3.69 -8.56 -1.58
CA ILE A 14 -3.40 -9.95 -1.22
C ILE A 14 -1.88 -10.18 -1.12
N ILE A 15 -1.11 -9.66 -2.08
CA ILE A 15 0.36 -9.75 -2.04
C ILE A 15 0.91 -9.08 -0.79
N VAL A 16 0.46 -7.86 -0.46
CA VAL A 16 0.89 -7.15 0.76
C VAL A 16 0.55 -7.95 2.01
N LEU A 17 -0.68 -8.48 2.11
CA LEU A 17 -1.10 -9.30 3.25
C LEU A 17 -0.23 -10.56 3.40
N LEU A 18 0.05 -11.26 2.29
CA LEU A 18 0.91 -12.44 2.32
C LEU A 18 2.35 -12.08 2.74
N LEU A 19 2.93 -11.03 2.17
CA LEU A 19 4.30 -10.63 2.50
C LEU A 19 4.45 -10.17 3.96
N SER A 20 3.44 -9.49 4.50
CA SER A 20 3.44 -9.02 5.89
C SER A 20 3.14 -10.13 6.90
N LEU A 21 2.18 -11.00 6.61
CA LEU A 21 1.67 -11.98 7.59
C LEU A 21 2.33 -13.35 7.52
N LEU A 22 3.08 -13.67 6.45
CA LEU A 22 3.79 -14.94 6.39
C LEU A 22 4.97 -14.96 7.39
N PRO A 23 5.09 -16.03 8.22
CA PRO A 23 6.23 -16.24 9.10
C PRO A 23 7.55 -16.26 8.31
N ILE A 24 8.59 -15.63 8.83
CA ILE A 24 9.91 -15.56 8.16
C ILE A 24 10.44 -16.97 7.87
N ASP A 25 10.24 -17.90 8.79
CA ASP A 25 10.74 -19.28 8.72
C ASP A 25 10.22 -20.06 7.50
N THR A 26 9.08 -19.65 6.94
CA THR A 26 8.47 -20.25 5.74
C THR A 26 9.01 -19.66 4.44
N THR A 27 9.73 -18.54 4.52
CA THR A 27 10.40 -17.96 3.36
C THR A 27 11.76 -18.63 3.19
N PRO A 28 12.15 -19.04 1.96
CA PRO A 28 13.51 -19.55 1.74
C PRO A 28 14.47 -18.51 2.29
N LYS A 29 15.53 -18.93 3.00
CA LYS A 29 16.53 -18.04 3.63
C LYS A 29 17.27 -17.24 2.55
N VAL A 30 16.59 -16.31 1.92
CA VAL A 30 17.18 -15.37 0.98
C VAL A 30 18.02 -14.45 1.84
N LYS A 31 19.30 -14.30 1.50
CA LYS A 31 20.26 -13.43 2.19
C LYS A 31 19.84 -11.95 2.26
N LEU A 32 18.64 -11.60 1.77
CA LEU A 32 18.00 -10.29 1.86
C LEU A 32 17.87 -9.83 3.33
N TYR A 33 17.64 -10.75 4.28
CA TYR A 33 17.54 -10.40 5.70
C TYR A 33 18.86 -9.93 6.34
N ASN A 34 19.99 -10.11 5.66
CA ASN A 34 21.30 -9.68 6.14
C ASN A 34 21.62 -8.22 5.78
N ILE A 35 20.75 -7.55 5.01
CA ILE A 35 20.89 -6.12 4.68
C ILE A 35 20.07 -5.33 5.69
N GLN A 36 20.77 -4.66 6.60
CA GLN A 36 20.16 -3.78 7.59
C GLN A 36 19.25 -2.75 6.90
N HIS A 37 18.01 -2.61 7.39
CA HIS A 37 16.98 -1.66 6.90
C HIS A 37 16.28 -2.00 5.57
N LEU A 38 16.58 -3.14 4.92
CA LEU A 38 15.91 -3.52 3.68
C LEU A 38 14.40 -3.79 3.89
N ASP A 39 14.05 -4.33 5.04
CA ASP A 39 12.67 -4.50 5.53
C ASP A 39 11.86 -3.20 5.39
N LYS A 40 12.38 -2.08 5.86
CA LYS A 40 11.70 -0.77 5.79
C LYS A 40 11.45 -0.32 4.36
N PHE A 41 12.37 -0.60 3.45
CA PHE A 41 12.16 -0.32 2.02
C PHE A 41 11.07 -1.20 1.43
N VAL A 42 10.99 -2.48 1.80
CA VAL A 42 9.92 -3.37 1.37
C VAL A 42 8.57 -2.83 1.86
N HIS A 43 8.46 -2.47 3.13
CA HIS A 43 7.30 -1.82 3.72
C HIS A 43 6.89 -0.56 2.95
N PHE A 44 7.84 0.36 2.71
CA PHE A 44 7.61 1.54 1.89
C PHE A 44 7.02 1.20 0.51
N PHE A 45 7.64 0.28 -0.24
CA PHE A 45 7.21 -0.05 -1.60
C PHE A 45 5.88 -0.79 -1.62
N MET A 46 5.61 -1.68 -0.68
CA MET A 46 4.33 -2.38 -0.56
C MET A 46 3.16 -1.39 -0.49
N TYR A 47 3.23 -0.46 0.47
CA TYR A 47 2.15 0.51 0.66
C TYR A 47 2.14 1.60 -0.42
N PHE A 48 3.30 1.97 -0.97
CA PHE A 48 3.37 2.84 -2.15
C PHE A 48 2.62 2.24 -3.35
N PHE A 49 2.90 0.99 -3.72
CA PHE A 49 2.25 0.35 -4.87
C PHE A 49 0.77 0.08 -4.61
N LEU A 50 0.41 -0.31 -3.38
CA LEU A 50 -0.99 -0.47 -2.99
C LEU A 50 -1.77 0.84 -3.16
N THR A 51 -1.24 1.96 -2.67
CA THR A 51 -1.88 3.28 -2.80
C THR A 51 -1.99 3.73 -4.26
N VAL A 52 -0.91 3.64 -5.04
CA VAL A 52 -0.95 4.05 -6.46
C VAL A 52 -1.95 3.20 -7.26
N THR A 53 -2.01 1.90 -6.97
CA THR A 53 -2.93 0.98 -7.64
C THR A 53 -4.38 1.28 -7.25
N SER A 54 -4.66 1.46 -5.96
CA SER A 54 -6.00 1.78 -5.46
C SER A 54 -6.54 3.08 -6.06
N LEU A 55 -5.76 4.15 -6.02
CA LEU A 55 -6.15 5.44 -6.60
C LEU A 55 -6.36 5.36 -8.12
N THR A 56 -5.58 4.54 -8.81
CA THR A 56 -5.75 4.30 -10.26
C THR A 56 -7.05 3.55 -10.55
N ASP A 57 -7.38 2.52 -9.78
CA ASP A 57 -8.64 1.79 -9.94
C ASP A 57 -9.86 2.68 -9.57
N ILE A 58 -9.75 3.50 -8.52
CA ILE A 58 -10.80 4.49 -8.18
C ILE A 58 -11.00 5.46 -9.34
N LYS A 59 -9.95 6.06 -9.89
CA LYS A 59 -10.04 7.00 -11.03
C LYS A 59 -10.64 6.33 -12.27
N LYS A 60 -10.31 5.07 -12.54
CA LYS A 60 -10.84 4.34 -13.70
C LYS A 60 -12.34 4.05 -13.58
N ASN A 61 -12.81 3.80 -12.35
CA ASN A 61 -14.18 3.33 -12.11
C ASN A 61 -15.15 4.43 -11.67
N GLN A 62 -14.65 5.59 -11.27
CA GLN A 62 -15.44 6.76 -10.92
C GLN A 62 -15.49 7.74 -12.11
N LYS A 63 -16.69 8.21 -12.46
CA LYS A 63 -16.88 9.21 -13.53
C LYS A 63 -16.39 10.60 -13.13
N GLU A 64 -16.48 10.91 -11.84
CA GLU A 64 -16.10 12.21 -11.28
C GLU A 64 -15.16 12.02 -10.09
N LYS A 65 -14.36 13.05 -9.81
CA LYS A 65 -13.45 13.05 -8.66
C LYS A 65 -14.26 13.08 -7.36
N ASN A 66 -14.31 11.94 -6.67
CA ASN A 66 -14.91 11.85 -5.35
C ASN A 66 -13.85 11.88 -4.25
N THR A 67 -13.57 13.09 -3.73
CA THR A 67 -12.57 13.29 -2.67
C THR A 67 -12.88 12.50 -1.40
N LYS A 68 -14.15 12.29 -1.05
CA LYS A 68 -14.54 11.49 0.14
C LYS A 68 -14.11 10.04 -0.01
N LEU A 69 -14.31 9.44 -1.19
CA LEU A 69 -13.86 8.08 -1.49
C LEU A 69 -12.33 7.96 -1.41
N ILE A 70 -11.59 8.94 -1.95
CA ILE A 70 -10.12 8.96 -1.88
C ILE A 70 -9.64 9.03 -0.42
N LEU A 71 -10.22 9.93 0.39
CA LEU A 71 -9.85 10.04 1.80
C LEU A 71 -10.17 8.76 2.59
N LEU A 72 -11.32 8.14 2.32
CA LEU A 72 -11.70 6.88 2.94
C LEU A 72 -10.75 5.73 2.57
N ASP A 73 -10.34 5.65 1.31
CA ASP A 73 -9.36 4.67 0.83
C ASP A 73 -8.00 4.84 1.51
N LEU A 74 -7.45 6.06 1.51
CA LEU A 74 -6.17 6.36 2.18
C LEU A 74 -6.22 6.07 3.68
N PHE A 75 -7.31 6.46 4.35
CA PHE A 75 -7.51 6.16 5.77
C PHE A 75 -7.57 4.65 6.02
N SER A 76 -8.27 3.90 5.16
CA SER A 76 -8.40 2.45 5.26
C SER A 76 -7.05 1.74 5.05
N ILE A 77 -6.22 2.19 4.10
CA ILE A 77 -4.87 1.64 3.87
C ILE A 77 -3.97 1.90 5.10
N ILE A 78 -3.97 3.12 5.65
CA ILE A 78 -3.17 3.46 6.83
C ILE A 78 -3.63 2.64 8.04
N LEU A 79 -4.94 2.59 8.30
CA LEU A 79 -5.51 1.83 9.40
C LEU A 79 -5.17 0.34 9.29
N LEU A 80 -5.34 -0.25 8.10
CA LEU A 80 -4.99 -1.64 7.85
C LEU A 80 -3.49 -1.88 8.08
N SER A 81 -2.62 -0.96 7.66
CA SER A 81 -1.19 -1.09 7.91
C SER A 81 -0.85 -1.14 9.39
N GLY A 82 -1.47 -0.29 10.21
CA GLY A 82 -1.27 -0.31 11.67
C GLY A 82 -1.82 -1.59 12.32
N ILE A 83 -2.97 -2.07 11.85
CA ILE A 83 -3.53 -3.35 12.32
C ILE A 83 -2.59 -4.51 11.99
N ILE A 84 -1.98 -4.53 10.80
CA ILE A 84 -1.03 -5.58 10.41
C ILE A 84 0.22 -5.57 11.31
N GLU A 85 0.78 -4.40 11.62
CA GLU A 85 1.93 -4.27 12.53
C GLU A 85 1.58 -4.77 13.94
N LEU A 86 0.38 -4.44 14.45
CA LEU A 86 -0.11 -4.97 15.72
C LEU A 86 -0.31 -6.49 15.66
N ILE A 87 -0.78 -7.03 14.54
CA ILE A 87 -0.94 -8.47 14.37
C ILE A 87 0.42 -9.17 14.36
N GLN A 88 1.40 -8.62 13.65
CA GLN A 88 2.76 -9.15 13.61
C GLN A 88 3.34 -9.24 15.02
N GLU A 89 3.29 -8.15 15.78
CA GLU A 89 3.85 -8.06 17.14
C GLU A 89 3.17 -9.03 18.13
N ASN A 90 1.85 -9.19 18.05
CA ASN A 90 1.09 -9.94 19.07
C ASN A 90 0.81 -11.40 18.70
N TYR A 91 0.84 -11.76 17.42
CA TYR A 91 0.35 -13.07 16.96
C TYR A 91 1.29 -13.84 16.03
N ILE A 92 2.39 -13.24 15.54
CA ILE A 92 3.32 -13.92 14.62
C ILE A 92 4.70 -14.02 15.27
N LEU A 93 4.99 -15.17 15.89
CA LEU A 93 6.21 -15.41 16.69
C LEU A 93 7.54 -15.06 16.00
N THR A 94 7.58 -15.10 14.67
CA THR A 94 8.80 -14.86 13.89
C THR A 94 8.80 -13.51 13.20
N ARG A 95 7.80 -12.65 13.46
CA ARG A 95 7.73 -11.26 12.98
C ARG A 95 7.66 -10.35 14.20
N SER A 96 8.40 -9.25 14.16
CA SER A 96 8.20 -8.15 15.10
C SER A 96 7.47 -7.03 14.38
N GLY A 97 6.40 -6.52 14.97
CA GLY A 97 5.80 -5.27 14.50
C GLY A 97 6.63 -4.09 14.98
N SER A 98 6.77 -3.05 14.16
CA SER A 98 7.64 -1.92 14.49
C SER A 98 7.00 -0.59 14.16
N TRP A 99 7.15 0.39 15.05
CA TRP A 99 6.77 1.77 14.77
C TRP A 99 7.52 2.35 13.56
N PHE A 100 8.74 1.89 13.29
CA PHE A 100 9.49 2.31 12.11
C PHE A 100 8.96 1.69 10.82
N ASP A 101 8.42 0.47 10.88
CA ASP A 101 7.79 -0.18 9.73
C ASP A 101 6.43 0.47 9.46
N PHE A 102 5.65 0.78 10.50
CA PHE A 102 4.45 1.60 10.37
C PHE A 102 4.74 2.97 9.75
N LEU A 103 5.82 3.63 10.17
CA LEU A 103 6.24 4.90 9.57
C LEU A 103 6.63 4.73 8.08
N ALA A 104 7.35 3.66 7.75
CA ALA A 104 7.67 3.33 6.36
C ALA A 104 6.40 3.11 5.52
N ASN A 105 5.40 2.40 6.07
CA ASN A 105 4.09 2.20 5.45
C ASN A 105 3.42 3.55 5.15
N ILE A 106 3.31 4.44 6.14
CA ILE A 106 2.72 5.79 5.98
C ILE A 106 3.47 6.59 4.92
N THR A 107 4.81 6.59 4.94
CA THR A 107 5.59 7.33 3.94
C THR A 107 5.36 6.79 2.52
N GLY A 108 5.20 5.47 2.36
CA GLY A 108 4.78 4.86 1.10
C GLY A 108 3.43 5.38 0.61
N VAL A 109 2.43 5.43 1.50
CA VAL A 109 1.09 5.97 1.19
C VAL A 109 1.17 7.44 0.77
N VAL A 110 1.92 8.27 1.50
CA VAL A 110 2.07 9.71 1.22
C VAL A 110 2.74 9.92 -0.14
N ILE A 111 3.88 9.26 -0.40
CA ILE A 111 4.62 9.41 -1.66
C ILE A 111 3.81 8.86 -2.85
N GLY A 112 3.11 7.73 -2.66
CA GLY A 112 2.24 7.15 -3.68
C GLY A 112 1.09 8.10 -4.06
N THR A 113 0.48 8.73 -3.05
CA THR A 113 -0.57 9.74 -3.24
C THR A 113 -0.04 10.96 -4.01
N LEU A 114 1.12 11.50 -3.60
CA LEU A 114 1.75 12.64 -4.27
C LEU A 114 2.08 12.33 -5.74
N MET A 115 2.65 11.15 -6.01
CA MET A 115 2.97 10.72 -7.37
C MET A 115 1.71 10.58 -8.24
N PHE A 116 0.65 10.00 -7.69
CA PHE A 116 -0.61 9.83 -8.40
C PHE A 116 -1.24 11.18 -8.80
N PHE A 117 -1.29 12.13 -7.87
CA PHE A 117 -1.83 13.46 -8.15
C PHE A 117 -0.94 14.25 -9.11
N ARG A 118 0.39 14.17 -8.97
CA ARG A 118 1.32 14.76 -9.93
C ARG A 118 1.04 14.25 -11.35
N LYS A 119 0.99 12.93 -11.51
CA LYS A 119 0.68 12.30 -12.82
C LYS A 119 -0.68 12.73 -13.35
N THR A 120 -1.70 12.82 -12.50
CA THR A 120 -3.06 13.21 -12.92
C THR A 120 -3.14 14.67 -13.33
N ILE A 121 -2.49 15.59 -12.60
CA ILE A 121 -2.47 17.02 -12.91
C ILE A 121 -1.77 17.30 -14.24
N PHE A 122 -0.66 16.61 -14.53
CA PHE A 122 0.10 16.81 -15.78
C PHE A 122 -0.41 16.01 -16.98
N ALA A 123 -1.30 15.03 -16.78
CA ALA A 123 -1.83 14.20 -17.85
C ALA A 123 -3.18 14.69 -18.41
N GLU A 124 -3.81 15.70 -17.82
CA GLU A 124 -4.94 16.37 -18.45
C GLU A 124 -4.41 17.34 -19.53
N PRO A 125 -4.76 17.16 -20.82
CA PRO A 125 -4.52 18.20 -21.80
C PRO A 125 -5.31 19.42 -21.34
N ARG A 126 -4.62 20.54 -21.15
CA ARG A 126 -5.28 21.85 -21.10
C ARG A 126 -5.92 22.08 -22.47
N LEU A 127 -7.11 21.57 -22.69
CA LEU A 127 -7.91 21.94 -23.85
C LEU A 127 -9.22 22.52 -23.33
N ASN A 128 -9.43 23.76 -23.77
CA ASN A 128 -10.64 24.59 -23.72
C ASN A 128 -10.65 25.68 -22.65
N HIS A 129 -9.80 26.70 -22.86
CA HIS A 129 -10.25 28.09 -22.77
C HIS A 129 -10.38 28.65 -24.18
#